data_AF-A0A7S1NR75-F1
#
_entry.id   AF-A0A7S1NR75-F1
#
_cell.length_a   1.000
_cell.length_b   1.000
_cell.length_c   1.000
_cell.angle_alpha   90.00
_cell.angle_beta   90.00
_cell.angle_gamma   90.00
#
_symmetry.space_group_name_H-M   'P 1'
#
loop_
_entity.id
_entity.type
_entity.pdbx_description
1 polymer ?
#
loop_
_entity_poly.entity_id
_entity_poly.type
_entity_poly.pdbx_seq_one_letter_code
_entity_poly.pdbx_strand_id
1 'polypeptide(L)'
;PRLDGPQAPDAPLPALSTDQEQAEFVRTVATAVAEEVLGRSVDPGRSLVNQGIDSLTSVAFRDELQKRLRKPLPASLIFDHPTVNAIASFMATQEAPPGAVAQPPSLSLAQVHGPLAVCGMSLRFPRAESTEAYWQLLEAKTDCVGLVPFD
;
A
#
# COMPACT_ATOMS: atom_id res chain seq x y z
N PRO A 1 -16.80 55.30 42.49
CA PRO A 1 -16.23 54.19 43.31
C PRO A 1 -16.92 52.85 42.98
N ARG A 2 -16.13 51.75 42.98
CA ARG A 2 -16.33 50.41 42.36
C ARG A 2 -16.11 50.40 40.84
N LEU A 3 -14.98 49.94 40.27
CA LEU A 3 -14.13 48.73 40.41
C LEU A 3 -14.77 47.41 39.94
N ASP A 4 -14.10 46.84 38.94
CA ASP A 4 -13.94 45.44 38.55
C ASP A 4 -15.17 44.61 38.12
N GLY A 5 -15.15 43.89 37.00
CA GLY A 5 -14.00 43.43 36.22
C GLY A 5 -14.36 43.05 34.78
N PRO A 6 -13.34 42.71 33.95
CA PRO A 6 -13.55 42.22 32.61
C PRO A 6 -14.24 40.86 32.67
N GLN A 7 -15.42 40.79 32.05
CA GLN A 7 -16.09 39.53 31.79
C GLN A 7 -15.14 38.63 31.00
N ALA A 8 -14.72 37.54 31.64
CA ALA A 8 -13.91 36.51 31.01
C ALA A 8 -14.59 36.11 29.68
N PRO A 9 -13.84 36.03 28.56
CA PRO A 9 -14.36 35.31 27.41
C PRO A 9 -14.57 33.87 27.88
N ASP A 10 -15.83 33.46 27.84
CA ASP A 10 -16.25 32.06 27.81
C ASP A 10 -15.55 31.45 26.60
N ALA A 11 -14.31 31.00 26.80
CA ALA A 11 -13.56 30.28 25.81
C ALA A 11 -14.36 29.00 25.57
N PRO A 12 -14.88 28.76 24.36
CA PRO A 12 -15.51 27.50 24.07
C PRO A 12 -14.46 26.43 24.35
N LEU A 13 -14.76 25.52 25.27
CA LEU A 13 -14.02 24.27 25.40
C LEU A 13 -13.91 23.71 23.96
N PRO A 14 -12.71 23.37 23.48
CA PRO A 14 -12.58 22.88 22.11
C PRO A 14 -13.42 21.60 22.03
N ALA A 15 -14.49 21.65 21.25
CA ALA A 15 -15.14 20.45 20.78
C ALA A 15 -14.03 19.70 20.04
N LEU A 16 -13.46 18.67 20.68
CA LEU A 16 -12.70 17.65 19.97
C LEU A 16 -13.64 17.24 18.84
N SER A 17 -13.28 17.64 17.63
CA SER A 17 -14.11 17.36 16.47
C SER A 17 -14.25 15.84 16.42
N THR A 18 -15.44 15.30 16.09
CA THR A 18 -15.68 13.85 16.01
C THR A 18 -14.58 13.11 15.22
N ASP A 19 -13.96 13.81 14.27
CA ASP A 19 -12.78 13.41 13.51
C ASP A 19 -11.52 13.11 14.37
N GLN A 20 -11.21 13.93 15.37
CA GLN A 20 -10.06 13.72 16.27
C GLN A 20 -10.27 12.54 17.22
N GLU A 21 -11.47 12.41 17.80
CA GLU A 21 -11.81 11.29 18.67
C GLU A 21 -11.76 9.96 17.89
N GLN A 22 -12.23 9.98 16.64
CA GLN A 22 -12.13 8.84 15.75
C GLN A 22 -10.69 8.52 15.35
N ALA A 23 -9.88 9.53 15.01
CA ALA A 23 -8.47 9.33 14.71
C ALA A 23 -7.74 8.69 15.89
N GLU A 24 -7.99 9.13 17.12
CA GLU A 24 -7.41 8.51 18.31
C GLU A 24 -7.87 7.07 18.52
N PHE A 25 -9.17 6.79 18.29
CA PHE A 25 -9.70 5.44 18.36
C PHE A 25 -9.03 4.52 17.34
N VAL A 26 -8.97 4.94 16.07
CA VAL A 26 -8.33 4.17 14.99
C VAL A 26 -6.85 3.96 15.28
N ARG A 27 -6.14 5.01 15.74
CA ARG A 27 -4.73 4.92 16.12
C ARG A 27 -4.51 3.88 17.22
N THR A 28 -5.38 3.85 18.24
CA THR A 28 -5.30 2.89 19.35
C THR A 28 -5.50 1.46 18.84
N VAL A 29 -6.55 1.24 18.05
CA VAL A 29 -6.86 -0.08 17.47
C VAL A 29 -5.75 -0.55 16.54
N ALA A 30 -5.28 0.32 15.64
CA ALA A 30 -4.22 -0.01 14.69
C ALA A 30 -2.88 -0.27 15.37
N THR A 31 -2.53 0.47 16.43
CA THR A 31 -1.32 0.17 17.22
C THR A 31 -1.43 -1.21 17.86
N ALA A 32 -2.55 -1.52 18.52
CA ALA A 32 -2.75 -2.82 19.15
C ALA A 32 -2.69 -4.00 18.14
N VAL A 33 -3.25 -3.83 16.94
CA VAL A 33 -3.16 -4.85 15.88
C VAL A 33 -1.72 -5.00 15.37
N ALA A 34 -0.99 -3.89 15.21
CA ALA A 34 0.41 -3.94 14.79
C ALA A 34 1.28 -4.66 15.82
N GLU A 35 1.05 -4.41 17.10
CA GLU A 35 1.77 -5.06 18.21
C GLU A 35 1.45 -6.55 18.31
N GLU A 36 0.20 -6.94 18.08
CA GLU A 36 -0.22 -8.35 18.04
C GLU A 36 0.42 -9.11 16.88
N VAL A 37 0.44 -8.51 15.69
CA VAL A 37 1.03 -9.12 14.49
C VAL A 37 2.56 -9.23 14.59
N LEU A 38 3.22 -8.21 15.15
CA LEU A 38 4.68 -8.19 15.27
C LEU A 38 5.20 -8.84 16.56
N GLY A 39 4.34 -9.09 17.55
CA GLY A 39 4.72 -9.61 18.86
C GLY A 39 5.62 -8.67 19.70
N ARG A 40 5.64 -7.38 19.37
CA ARG A 40 6.47 -6.35 20.04
C ARG A 40 5.79 -5.00 19.99
N SER A 41 6.21 -4.07 20.84
CA SER A 41 5.68 -2.71 20.82
C SER A 41 6.08 -1.96 19.55
N VAL A 42 5.16 -1.11 19.06
CA VAL A 42 5.27 -0.39 17.79
C VAL A 42 5.13 1.11 18.04
N ASP A 43 6.02 1.90 17.45
CA ASP A 43 5.91 3.36 17.44
C ASP A 43 4.90 3.79 16.35
N PRO A 44 3.79 4.45 16.70
CA PRO A 44 2.76 4.85 15.76
C PRO A 44 3.19 5.96 14.77
N GLY A 45 4.27 6.68 15.08
CA GLY A 45 4.86 7.71 14.23
C GLY A 45 5.91 7.17 13.24
N ARG A 46 6.35 5.93 13.41
CA ARG A 46 7.39 5.31 12.58
C ARG A 46 6.80 4.38 11.53
N SER A 47 7.49 4.27 10.39
CA SER A 47 7.07 3.36 9.32
C SER A 47 6.93 1.93 9.83
N LEU A 48 5.75 1.34 9.64
CA LEU A 48 5.42 -0.04 9.98
C LEU A 48 6.36 -1.02 9.25
N VAL A 49 6.72 -0.72 8.00
CA VAL A 49 7.66 -1.54 7.20
C VAL A 49 9.06 -1.53 7.83
N ASN A 50 9.53 -0.36 8.27
CA ASN A 50 10.80 -0.24 8.98
C ASN A 50 10.77 -0.90 10.36
N GLN A 51 9.56 -1.12 10.91
CA GLN A 51 9.32 -1.82 12.16
C GLN A 51 9.00 -3.31 11.96
N GLY A 52 9.20 -3.85 10.75
CA GLY A 52 9.14 -5.29 10.47
C GLY A 52 7.83 -5.80 9.92
N ILE A 53 6.88 -4.93 9.55
CA ILE A 53 5.74 -5.35 8.71
C ILE A 53 6.26 -5.65 7.31
N ASP A 54 6.11 -6.90 6.87
CA ASP A 54 6.44 -7.40 5.55
C ASP A 54 5.16 -7.69 4.72
N SER A 55 5.31 -8.30 3.54
CA SER A 55 4.18 -8.59 2.64
C SER A 55 3.17 -9.58 3.23
N LEU A 56 3.57 -10.48 4.12
CA LEU A 56 2.64 -11.45 4.72
C LEU A 56 1.93 -10.85 5.94
N THR A 57 2.69 -10.22 6.81
CA THR A 57 2.19 -9.57 8.03
C THR A 57 1.36 -8.32 7.72
N SER A 58 1.60 -7.64 6.59
CA SER A 58 0.73 -6.55 6.11
C SER A 58 -0.69 -7.02 5.78
N VAL A 59 -0.83 -8.22 5.20
CA VAL A 59 -2.16 -8.81 4.92
C VAL A 59 -2.86 -9.19 6.23
N ALA A 60 -2.15 -9.82 7.17
CA ALA A 60 -2.70 -10.16 8.47
C ALA A 60 -3.13 -8.90 9.27
N PHE A 61 -2.28 -7.88 9.29
CA PHE A 61 -2.58 -6.58 9.90
C PHE A 61 -3.84 -5.95 9.29
N ARG A 62 -3.92 -5.88 7.95
CA ARG A 62 -5.08 -5.32 7.25
C ARG A 62 -6.35 -6.10 7.59
N ASP A 63 -6.31 -7.43 7.51
CA ASP A 63 -7.48 -8.27 7.72
C ASP A 63 -8.00 -8.15 9.16
N GLU A 64 -7.10 -8.09 10.15
CA GLU A 64 -7.48 -7.90 11.55
C GLU A 64 -8.00 -6.48 11.82
N LEU A 65 -7.38 -5.46 11.24
CA LEU A 65 -7.84 -4.09 11.34
C LEU A 65 -9.23 -3.91 10.68
N GLN A 66 -9.46 -4.54 9.53
CA GLN A 66 -10.76 -4.56 8.84
C GLN A 66 -11.83 -5.27 9.68
N LYS A 67 -11.51 -6.36 10.37
CA LYS A 67 -12.47 -7.03 11.29
C LYS A 67 -12.86 -6.13 12.46
N ARG A 68 -11.89 -5.46 13.08
CA ARG A 68 -12.13 -4.59 14.26
C ARG A 68 -12.91 -3.33 13.89
N LEU A 69 -12.56 -2.70 12.78
CA LEU A 69 -13.19 -1.46 12.34
C LEU A 69 -14.44 -1.69 11.49
N ARG A 70 -14.70 -2.94 11.06
CA ARG A 70 -15.82 -3.33 10.17
C ARG A 70 -15.91 -2.47 8.90
N LYS A 71 -14.78 -1.95 8.42
CA LYS A 71 -14.65 -1.08 7.24
C LYS A 71 -13.74 -1.75 6.21
N PRO A 72 -14.08 -1.72 4.92
CA PRO A 72 -13.21 -2.25 3.88
C PRO A 72 -11.93 -1.40 3.79
N LEU A 73 -10.77 -2.05 3.84
CA LEU A 73 -9.47 -1.39 3.74
C LEU A 73 -8.77 -1.78 2.43
N PRO A 74 -8.22 -0.82 1.67
CA PRO A 74 -7.48 -1.12 0.46
C PRO A 74 -6.23 -1.93 0.76
N ALA A 75 -5.85 -2.84 -0.13
CA ALA A 75 -4.64 -3.65 0.01
C ALA A 75 -3.35 -2.80 -0.02
N SER A 76 -3.40 -1.63 -0.65
CA SER A 76 -2.29 -0.68 -0.72
C SER A 76 -2.13 0.19 0.54
N LEU A 77 -3.02 0.10 1.54
CA LEU A 77 -3.08 1.01 2.68
C LEU A 77 -1.73 1.20 3.38
N ILE A 78 -0.99 0.12 3.65
CA ILE A 78 0.33 0.21 4.32
C ILE A 78 1.39 0.88 3.44
N PHE A 79 1.26 0.79 2.11
CA PHE A 79 2.17 1.45 1.17
C PHE A 79 1.83 2.94 1.02
N ASP A 80 0.54 3.29 0.98
CA ASP A 80 0.07 4.68 0.86
C ASP A 80 0.22 5.44 2.19
N HIS A 81 0.03 4.74 3.31
CA HIS A 81 0.07 5.27 4.67
C HIS A 81 0.98 4.39 5.55
N PRO A 82 2.30 4.59 5.48
CA PRO A 82 3.27 3.69 6.12
C PRO A 82 3.30 3.78 7.65
N THR A 83 2.61 4.74 8.27
CA THR A 83 2.58 4.92 9.73
C THR A 83 1.16 4.75 10.28
N VAL A 84 1.05 4.32 11.53
CA VAL A 84 -0.25 4.17 12.20
C VAL A 84 -0.99 5.51 12.27
N ASN A 85 -0.26 6.60 12.53
CA ASN A 85 -0.84 7.95 12.52
C ASN A 85 -1.42 8.32 11.15
N ALA A 86 -0.74 7.99 10.05
CA ALA A 86 -1.24 8.28 8.70
C ALA A 86 -2.50 7.46 8.39
N ILE A 87 -2.56 6.20 8.80
CA ILE A 87 -3.75 5.35 8.67
C ILE A 87 -4.92 5.94 9.46
N ALA A 88 -4.68 6.36 10.70
CA ALA A 88 -5.70 6.97 11.55
C ALA A 88 -6.29 8.25 10.95
N SER A 89 -5.43 9.15 10.44
CA SER A 89 -5.87 10.37 9.76
C SER A 89 -6.66 10.06 8.48
N PHE A 90 -6.20 9.10 7.66
CA PHE A 90 -6.92 8.69 6.45
C PHE A 90 -8.33 8.20 6.77
N MET A 91 -8.50 7.40 7.82
CA MET A 91 -9.80 6.86 8.21
C MET A 91 -10.74 7.89 8.86
N ALA A 92 -10.20 8.95 9.46
CA ALA A 92 -10.98 10.07 9.95
C ALA A 92 -11.54 10.90 8.78
N THR A 93 -10.71 11.18 7.77
CA THR A 93 -11.11 11.98 6.61
C THR A 93 -12.10 11.27 5.66
N GLN A 94 -12.08 9.93 5.60
CA GLN A 94 -12.97 9.14 4.72
C GLN A 94 -14.47 9.19 5.09
N GLU A 95 -14.86 9.78 6.22
CA GLU A 95 -16.27 9.97 6.60
C GLU A 95 -16.87 11.31 6.16
N ALA A 96 -16.06 12.22 5.65
CA ALA A 96 -16.57 13.38 4.93
C ALA A 96 -17.06 12.93 3.53
N PRO A 97 -18.22 13.42 3.04
CA PRO A 97 -18.65 13.13 1.67
C PRO A 97 -17.49 13.47 0.72
N PRO A 98 -17.15 12.59 -0.24
CA PRO A 98 -15.85 12.65 -0.91
C PRO A 98 -15.73 13.94 -1.73
N GLY A 99 -15.04 14.93 -1.16
CA GLY A 99 -14.28 15.90 -1.92
C GLY A 99 -13.13 15.14 -2.55
N ALA A 100 -13.29 14.76 -3.81
CA ALA A 100 -12.40 13.89 -4.56
C ALA A 100 -10.93 14.34 -4.48
N VAL A 101 -10.17 13.77 -3.55
CA VAL A 101 -8.77 13.48 -3.81
C VAL A 101 -8.76 12.38 -4.85
N ALA A 102 -8.29 12.70 -6.05
CA ALA A 102 -8.22 11.78 -7.16
C ALA A 102 -7.35 10.58 -6.75
N GLN A 103 -8.00 9.50 -6.34
CA GLN A 103 -7.39 8.18 -6.33
C GLN A 103 -6.87 7.95 -7.76
N PRO A 104 -5.58 7.65 -7.96
CA PRO A 104 -5.14 7.18 -9.27
C PRO A 104 -6.03 5.98 -9.63
N PRO A 105 -6.47 5.84 -10.89
CA PRO A 105 -7.40 4.79 -11.27
C PRO A 105 -6.79 3.46 -10.85
N SER A 106 -7.36 2.85 -9.81
CA SER A 106 -7.05 1.47 -9.46
C SER A 106 -7.50 0.64 -10.65
N LEU A 107 -6.53 0.12 -11.41
CA LEU A 107 -6.79 -0.77 -12.52
C LEU A 107 -7.52 -2.00 -11.97
N SER A 108 -8.83 -2.03 -12.15
CA SER A 108 -9.59 -3.25 -11.96
C SER A 108 -9.05 -4.26 -12.97
N LEU A 109 -8.33 -5.28 -12.50
CA LEU A 109 -8.01 -6.47 -13.26
C LEU A 109 -9.29 -7.29 -13.42
N ALA A 110 -10.29 -6.74 -14.12
CA ALA A 110 -11.28 -7.59 -14.75
C ALA A 110 -10.48 -8.58 -15.59
N GLN A 111 -10.65 -9.88 -15.37
CA GLN A 111 -10.02 -10.89 -16.21
C GLN A 111 -10.56 -10.71 -17.63
N VAL A 112 -9.81 -9.98 -18.44
CA VAL A 112 -10.09 -9.78 -19.85
C VAL A 112 -9.76 -11.11 -20.53
N HIS A 113 -10.78 -11.93 -20.71
CA HIS A 113 -10.66 -13.12 -21.55
C HIS A 113 -10.78 -12.68 -23.01
N GLY A 114 -9.69 -12.84 -23.75
CA GLY A 114 -9.59 -12.48 -25.16
C GLY A 114 -8.27 -12.97 -25.76
N PRO A 115 -8.14 -12.99 -27.09
CA PRO A 115 -6.91 -13.40 -27.76
C PRO A 115 -5.75 -12.48 -27.35
N LEU A 116 -4.63 -13.08 -26.96
CA LEU A 116 -3.39 -12.36 -26.63
C LEU A 116 -2.62 -12.07 -27.91
N ALA A 117 -2.27 -10.81 -28.13
CA ALA A 117 -1.38 -10.40 -29.20
C ALA A 117 0.07 -10.37 -28.71
N VAL A 118 0.97 -11.05 -29.43
CA VAL A 118 2.42 -10.89 -29.26
C VAL A 118 2.88 -9.77 -30.19
N CYS A 119 3.23 -8.61 -29.62
CA CYS A 119 3.57 -7.41 -30.41
C CYS A 119 5.04 -7.34 -30.84
N GLY A 120 5.90 -8.22 -30.34
CA GLY A 120 7.31 -8.27 -30.69
C GLY A 120 8.08 -9.32 -29.89
N MET A 121 9.26 -9.69 -30.38
CA MET A 121 10.19 -10.59 -29.70
C MET A 121 11.64 -10.14 -29.92
N SER A 122 12.47 -10.29 -28.91
CA SER A 122 13.92 -10.06 -28.98
C SER A 122 14.63 -11.17 -28.23
N LEU A 123 15.59 -11.82 -28.89
CA LEU A 123 16.24 -13.03 -28.42
C LEU A 123 17.74 -12.98 -28.76
N ARG A 124 18.54 -13.67 -27.95
CA ARG A 124 19.97 -13.93 -28.19
C ARG A 124 20.18 -15.42 -28.02
N PHE A 125 20.64 -16.09 -29.08
CA PHE A 125 20.89 -17.53 -29.06
C PHE A 125 22.34 -17.82 -29.42
N PRO A 126 22.88 -18.98 -28.99
CA PRO A 126 24.16 -19.45 -29.49
C PRO A 126 24.15 -19.46 -31.03
N ARG A 127 25.13 -18.78 -31.63
CA ARG A 127 25.27 -18.63 -33.09
C ARG A 127 24.14 -17.86 -33.80
N ALA A 128 23.25 -17.20 -33.07
CA ALA A 128 22.25 -16.30 -33.66
C ALA A 128 22.05 -15.03 -32.81
N GLU A 129 22.55 -13.93 -33.36
CA GLU A 129 22.49 -12.59 -32.77
C GLU A 129 21.35 -11.73 -33.33
N SER A 130 20.50 -12.31 -34.18
CA SER A 130 19.26 -11.71 -34.66
C SER A 130 18.17 -12.77 -34.82
N THR A 131 16.91 -12.33 -34.83
CA THR A 131 15.76 -13.20 -35.11
C THR A 131 15.86 -13.88 -36.47
N GLU A 132 16.38 -13.17 -37.47
CA GLU A 132 16.61 -13.69 -38.82
C GLU A 132 17.66 -14.81 -38.82
N ALA A 133 18.79 -14.59 -38.15
CA ALA A 133 19.82 -15.61 -38.01
C ALA A 133 19.30 -16.85 -37.26
N TYR A 134 18.46 -16.64 -36.25
CA TYR A 134 17.80 -17.73 -35.53
C TYR A 134 16.87 -18.53 -36.45
N TRP A 135 16.08 -17.86 -37.29
CA TRP A 135 15.18 -18.53 -38.23
C TRP A 135 15.94 -19.43 -39.22
N GLN A 136 17.06 -18.93 -39.75
CA GLN A 136 17.94 -19.71 -40.64
C GLN A 136 18.51 -20.96 -39.95
N LEU A 137 18.86 -20.88 -38.67
CA LEU A 137 19.31 -22.05 -37.91
C LEU A 137 18.21 -23.11 -37.75
N LEU A 138 16.96 -22.68 -37.55
CA LEU A 138 15.81 -23.60 -37.45
C LEU A 138 15.53 -24.30 -38.78
N GLU A 139 15.53 -23.57 -39.88
CA GLU A 139 15.35 -24.14 -41.22
C GLU A 139 16.46 -25.12 -41.58
N ALA A 140 17.71 -24.78 -41.23
CA ALA A 140 18.89 -25.63 -41.42
C ALA A 140 18.99 -26.79 -40.42
N LYS A 141 18.15 -26.81 -39.36
CA LYS A 141 18.16 -27.79 -38.26
C LYS A 141 19.53 -27.92 -37.58
N THR A 142 20.23 -26.80 -37.42
CA THR A 142 21.60 -26.77 -36.90
C THR A 142 21.63 -26.95 -35.38
N ASP A 143 22.37 -27.95 -34.90
CA ASP A 143 22.65 -28.10 -33.47
C ASP A 143 23.64 -27.03 -33.00
N CYS A 144 23.23 -26.26 -31.99
CA CYS A 144 24.01 -25.17 -31.41
C CYS A 144 24.48 -25.47 -29.98
N VAL A 145 24.27 -26.69 -29.48
CA VAL A 145 24.78 -27.13 -28.19
C VAL A 145 26.29 -27.36 -28.30
N GLY A 146 27.03 -26.85 -27.33
CA GLY A 146 28.48 -26.99 -27.24
C GLY A 146 28.93 -27.30 -25.83
N LEU A 147 30.22 -27.64 -25.69
CA LEU A 147 30.86 -27.75 -24.39
C LEU A 147 30.91 -26.36 -23.72
N VAL A 148 30.83 -26.34 -22.38
CA VAL A 148 31.02 -25.11 -21.61
C VAL A 148 32.43 -24.56 -21.88
N PRO A 149 32.59 -23.25 -22.18
CA PRO A 149 33.92 -22.66 -22.39
C PRO A 149 34.80 -22.85 -21.17
N PHE A 150 36.09 -23.09 -21.40
CA PHE A 150 37.07 -22.98 -20.33
C PHE A 150 37.52 -21.52 -20.29
N ASP A 151 37.10 -20.82 -19.24
CA ASP A 151 37.24 -19.36 -18.98
C ASP A 151 36.17 -18.46 -19.64
#